data_AF-A0A969WC33-F1
#
_entry.id   AF-A0A969WC33-F1
#
_cell.length_a   1.000
_cell.length_b   1.000
_cell.length_c   1.000
_cell.angle_alpha   90.00
_cell.angle_beta   90.00
_cell.angle_gamma   90.00
#
_symmetry.space_group_name_H-M   'P 1'
#
loop_
_entity.id
_entity.type
_entity.pdbx_description
1 polymer ?
#
loop_
_entity_poly.entity_id
_entity_poly.type
_entity_poly.pdbx_seq_one_letter_code
_entity_poly.pdbx_strand_id
1 'polypeptide(L)'
;MIGSASGVGCGAFPKGLAWRMLDWIEARHDGAEYVAGPAFSLADILLFCFVDFAQMVGMTPLDGRPWLSAWFARVAARPSAAA
;
A
#
# COMPACT_ATOMS: atom_id res chain seq x y z
N MET A 1 -6.68 17.49 28.56
CA MET A 1 -5.31 17.58 28.02
C MET A 1 -5.03 16.32 27.23
N ILE A 2 -5.12 16.44 25.91
CA ILE A 2 -5.13 15.32 24.97
C ILE A 2 -3.66 14.93 24.75
N GLY A 3 -3.22 13.85 25.40
CA GLY A 3 -1.86 13.33 25.29
C GLY A 3 -1.67 12.55 23.99
N SER A 4 -1.41 13.28 22.91
CA SER A 4 -0.88 12.72 21.66
C SER A 4 0.60 12.38 21.84
N ALA A 5 0.91 11.10 21.94
CA ALA A 5 2.26 10.56 21.75
C ALA A 5 2.15 9.09 21.35
N SER A 6 1.54 8.83 20.19
CA SER A 6 1.65 7.52 19.53
C SER A 6 3.07 7.38 19.02
N GLY A 7 3.83 6.49 19.67
CA GLY A 7 5.26 6.33 19.53
C GLY A 7 5.72 6.08 18.10
N VAL A 8 6.56 6.97 17.59
CA VAL A 8 7.50 6.64 16.53
C VAL A 8 8.56 5.74 17.15
N GLY A 9 8.28 4.44 17.17
CA GLY A 9 9.24 3.40 17.53
C GLY A 9 10.31 3.27 16.46
N CYS A 10 11.29 4.17 16.48
CA CYS A 10 12.56 4.05 15.77
C CYS A 10 13.38 2.92 16.42
N GLY A 11 13.28 1.71 15.87
CA GLY A 11 14.08 0.56 16.28
C GLY A 11 13.90 -0.64 15.35
N ALA A 12 15.01 -1.05 14.72
CA ALA A 12 15.22 -2.21 13.83
C ALA A 12 14.70 -2.11 12.38
N PHE A 13 15.61 -1.87 11.43
CA PHE A 13 15.50 -2.15 9.99
C PHE A 13 15.11 -3.63 9.78
N PRO A 14 14.24 -4.08 8.83
CA PRO A 14 13.71 -3.47 7.59
C PRO A 14 12.21 -3.07 7.60
N LYS A 15 11.44 -3.34 8.65
CA LYS A 15 9.99 -3.07 8.69
C LYS A 15 9.63 -1.58 8.57
N GLY A 16 10.44 -0.69 9.15
CA GLY A 16 10.18 0.76 9.16
C GLY A 16 10.30 1.42 7.78
N LEU A 17 11.11 0.85 6.87
CA LEU A 17 11.22 1.35 5.50
C LEU A 17 9.97 1.00 4.69
N ALA A 18 9.47 -0.23 4.84
CA ALA A 18 8.27 -0.69 4.13
C ALA A 18 7.06 0.19 4.46
N TRP A 19 6.80 0.45 5.74
CA TRP A 19 5.70 1.33 6.15
C TRP A 19 5.82 2.75 5.58
N ARG A 20 7.02 3.35 5.63
CA ARG A 20 7.26 4.67 5.05
C ARG A 20 7.06 4.70 3.53
N MET A 21 7.40 3.62 2.83
CA MET A 21 7.15 3.52 1.39
C MET A 21 5.66 3.44 1.08
N LEU A 22 4.89 2.69 1.87
CA LEU A 22 3.44 2.61 1.71
C LEU A 22 2.77 3.97 1.98
N ASP A 23 3.22 4.70 3.02
CA ASP A 23 2.73 6.06 3.30
C ASP A 23 3.09 7.04 2.19
N TRP A 24 4.28 6.91 1.60
CA TRP A 24 4.71 7.72 0.47
C TRP A 24 3.89 7.43 -0.80
N ILE A 25 3.58 6.17 -1.06
CA ILE A 25 2.72 5.74 -2.16
C ILE A 25 1.31 6.33 -1.98
N GLU A 26 0.72 6.16 -0.79
CA GLU A 26 -0.60 6.71 -0.45
C GLU A 26 -0.66 8.21 -0.72
N ALA A 27 0.31 8.98 -0.22
CA ALA A 27 0.36 10.43 -0.39
C ALA A 27 0.57 10.87 -1.84
N ARG A 28 1.22 10.05 -2.68
CA ARG A 28 1.57 10.42 -4.06
C ARG A 28 0.47 10.13 -5.07
N HIS A 29 -0.45 9.24 -4.72
CA HIS A 29 -1.52 8.81 -5.61
C HIS A 29 -2.91 9.26 -5.16
N ASP A 30 -3.00 10.21 -4.25
CA ASP A 30 -4.27 10.84 -3.89
C ASP A 30 -5.00 11.34 -5.16
N GLY A 31 -6.17 10.75 -5.43
CA GLY A 31 -6.99 11.01 -6.63
C GLY A 31 -6.61 10.28 -7.92
N ALA A 32 -5.53 9.50 -7.97
CA ALA A 32 -5.19 8.69 -9.14
C ALA A 32 -5.95 7.35 -9.15
N GLU A 33 -6.24 6.80 -10.34
CA GLU A 33 -6.94 5.51 -10.46
C GLU A 33 -5.97 4.32 -10.38
N TYR A 34 -4.81 4.45 -11.02
CA TYR A 34 -3.71 3.49 -11.05
C TYR A 34 -2.38 4.19 -10.74
N VAL A 35 -1.31 3.42 -10.54
CA VAL A 35 0.04 3.94 -10.25
C VAL A 35 0.53 4.87 -11.38
N ALA A 36 0.20 4.55 -12.64
CA ALA A 36 0.54 5.38 -13.80
C ALA A 36 -0.54 6.44 -14.14
N GLY A 37 -1.46 6.75 -13.22
CA GLY A 37 -2.55 7.69 -13.44
C GLY A 37 -3.82 6.98 -13.96
N PRO A 38 -4.32 7.31 -15.17
CA PRO A 38 -5.58 6.74 -15.67
C PRO A 38 -5.44 5.33 -16.28
N ALA A 39 -4.22 4.86 -16.53
CA ALA A 39 -3.97 3.60 -17.22
C ALA A 39 -3.37 2.55 -16.28
N PHE A 40 -3.88 1.33 -16.36
CA PHE A 40 -3.25 0.19 -15.72
C PHE A 40 -1.92 -0.15 -16.40
N SER A 41 -0.90 -0.40 -15.60
CA SER A 41 0.47 -0.55 -16.08
C SER A 41 1.20 -1.69 -15.37
N LEU A 42 2.43 -1.98 -15.83
CA LEU A 42 3.32 -2.91 -15.14
C LEU A 42 3.57 -2.49 -13.67
N ALA A 43 3.53 -1.19 -13.36
CA ALA A 43 3.72 -0.70 -11.99
C ALA A 43 2.62 -1.20 -11.05
N ASP A 44 1.37 -1.32 -11.54
CA ASP A 44 0.24 -1.84 -10.77
C ASP A 44 0.39 -3.33 -10.50
N ILE A 45 0.86 -4.11 -11.49
CA ILE A 45 1.10 -5.54 -11.32
C ILE A 45 2.17 -5.79 -10.25
N LEU A 46 3.30 -5.07 -10.35
CA LEU A 46 4.41 -5.21 -9.41
C LEU A 46 3.99 -4.81 -8.00
N LEU A 47 3.34 -3.65 -7.84
CA LEU A 47 2.87 -3.20 -6.54
C LEU A 47 1.85 -4.18 -5.96
N PHE A 48 0.99 -4.78 -6.80
CA PHE A 48 -0.03 -5.72 -6.34
C PHE A 48 0.61 -6.96 -5.73
N CYS A 49 1.60 -7.54 -6.42
CA CYS A 49 2.38 -8.66 -5.90
C CYS A 49 3.09 -8.32 -4.57
N PHE A 50 3.64 -7.11 -4.43
CA PHE A 50 4.31 -6.70 -3.19
C PHE A 50 3.33 -6.54 -2.02
N VAL A 51 2.16 -5.95 -2.26
CA VAL A 51 1.13 -5.74 -1.23
C VAL A 51 0.49 -7.06 -0.83
N ASP A 52 0.23 -7.94 -1.78
CA ASP A 52 -0.28 -9.30 -1.53
C ASP A 52 0.73 -10.12 -0.72
N PHE A 53 2.00 -10.11 -1.11
CA PHE A 53 3.07 -10.75 -0.36
C PHE A 53 3.23 -10.17 1.06
N ALA A 54 3.14 -8.85 1.22
CA ALA A 54 3.19 -8.21 2.52
C ALA A 54 2.06 -8.70 3.45
N GLN A 55 0.85 -8.85 2.92
CA GLN A 55 -0.27 -9.46 3.67
C GLN A 55 0.01 -10.93 4.02
N MET A 56 0.56 -11.70 3.08
CA MET A 56 0.90 -13.11 3.28
C MET A 56 1.91 -13.32 4.42
N VAL A 57 2.87 -12.41 4.59
CA VAL A 57 3.86 -12.46 5.68
C VAL A 57 3.37 -11.82 6.99
N GLY A 58 2.09 -11.45 7.06
CA GLY A 58 1.44 -10.95 8.28
C GLY A 58 1.51 -9.44 8.50
N MET A 59 1.85 -8.65 7.47
CA MET A 59 1.73 -7.18 7.54
C MET A 59 0.30 -6.75 7.19
N THR A 60 -0.09 -5.56 7.64
CA THR A 60 -1.36 -4.92 7.27
C THR A 60 -1.14 -3.66 6.40
N PRO A 61 -0.62 -3.81 5.16
CA PRO A 61 -0.20 -2.69 4.33
C PRO A 61 -1.35 -1.73 3.96
N LEU A 62 -2.59 -2.19 3.97
CA LEU A 62 -3.78 -1.41 3.60
C LEU A 62 -4.35 -0.56 4.75
N ASP A 63 -3.95 -0.82 6.00
CA ASP A 63 -4.49 -0.13 7.17
C ASP A 63 -4.12 1.36 7.15
N GLY A 64 -5.13 2.22 7.23
CA GLY A 64 -4.96 3.69 7.21
C GLY A 64 -4.59 4.28 5.86
N ARG A 65 -4.65 3.50 4.77
CA ARG A 65 -4.25 3.91 3.41
C ARG A 65 -5.43 3.71 2.44
N PRO A 66 -6.40 4.64 2.42
CA PRO A 66 -7.64 4.49 1.66
C PRO A 66 -7.42 4.36 0.15
N TRP A 67 -6.49 5.12 -0.43
CA TRP A 67 -6.17 4.98 -1.85
C TRP A 67 -5.62 3.58 -2.12
N LEU A 68 -4.64 3.13 -1.34
CA LEU A 68 -4.02 1.81 -1.52
C LEU A 68 -5.04 0.69 -1.35
N SER A 69 -5.96 0.80 -0.39
CA SER A 69 -7.04 -0.16 -0.18
C SER A 69 -7.98 -0.24 -1.39
N ALA A 70 -8.44 0.91 -1.90
CA ALA A 70 -9.31 0.97 -3.07
C ALA A 70 -8.62 0.47 -4.35
N TRP A 71 -7.35 0.84 -4.54
CA TRP A 71 -6.53 0.38 -5.65
C TRP A 71 -6.30 -1.14 -5.59
N PHE A 72 -5.98 -1.70 -4.43
CA PHE A 72 -5.75 -3.15 -4.27
C PHE A 72 -7.00 -3.95 -4.62
N ALA A 73 -8.17 -3.53 -4.12
CA ALA A 73 -9.45 -4.16 -4.45
C ALA A 73 -9.75 -4.12 -5.96
N ARG A 74 -9.46 -2.98 -6.63
CA ARG A 74 -9.64 -2.82 -8.07
C ARG A 74 -8.76 -3.77 -8.87
N VAL A 75 -7.48 -3.91 -8.49
CA VAL A 75 -6.54 -4.80 -9.19
C VAL A 75 -6.89 -6.27 -8.93
N ALA A 76 -7.26 -6.63 -7.70
CA ALA A 76 -7.67 -7.99 -7.33
C ALA A 76 -8.94 -8.46 -8.07
N ALA A 77 -9.86 -7.55 -8.40
CA ALA A 77 -11.08 -7.88 -9.13
C ALA A 77 -10.87 -8.23 -10.61
N ARG A 78 -9.65 -8.05 -11.15
CA ARG A 78 -9.37 -8.33 -12.57
C ARG A 78 -9.32 -9.84 -12.81
N PRO A 79 -9.86 -10.35 -13.94
CA PRO A 79 -9.76 -11.77 -14.28
C PRO A 79 -8.33 -12.31 -14.29
N SER A 80 -7.37 -11.46 -14.66
CA SER A 80 -5.94 -11.79 -14.68
C SER A 80 -5.31 -11.99 -13.30
N ALA A 81 -5.94 -11.51 -12.23
CA ALA A 81 -5.43 -11.64 -10.86
C ALA A 81 -5.86 -12.96 -10.19
N ALA A 82 -6.82 -13.68 -10.77
CA ALA A 82 -7.35 -14.95 -10.24
C ALA A 82 -6.71 -16.20 -10.88
N ALA A 83 -5.59 -16.03 -11.58
CA ALA A 83 -4.93 -17.08 -12.35
C ALA A 83 -4.17 -18.09 -11.48
#